data_AF-A0AA42VQC8-F1
#
_entry.id   AF-A0AA42VQC8-F1
#
_cell.length_a   1.000
_cell.length_b   1.000
_cell.length_c   1.000
_cell.angle_alpha   90.00
_cell.angle_beta   90.00
_cell.angle_gamma   90.00
#
_symmetry.space_group_name_H-M   'P 1'
#
loop_
_entity.id
_entity.type
_entity.pdbx_description
1 polymer ?
#
loop_
_entity_poly.entity_id
_entity_poly.type
_entity_poly.pdbx_seq_one_letter_code
_entity_poly.pdbx_strand_id
1 'polypeptide(L)'
;MKPTTLALDLEGTLISNAVSQIPRPGLYEFLEEVRGQFDRLVMFTTVPEARLREIMGLLVQEGSAPPWFAQLDNIAWSGATKDLAFVSPRIGEVLLVDDHGAYVHAGQEPYWIPIPLFGAPYEAGDTGLAVALGLIAGKLAAY
;
A
#
# COMPACT_ATOMS: atom_id res chain seq x y z
N MET A 1 13.64 5.90 -15.10
CA MET A 1 13.77 4.48 -14.71
C MET A 1 12.38 4.03 -14.31
N LYS A 2 11.93 2.87 -14.78
CA LYS A 2 10.64 2.31 -14.39
C LYS A 2 10.70 1.84 -12.93
N PRO A 3 9.73 2.20 -12.07
CA PRO A 3 9.65 1.66 -10.71
C PRO A 3 9.51 0.14 -10.71
N THR A 4 10.18 -0.53 -9.77
CA THR A 4 10.18 -2.00 -9.61
C THR A 4 9.68 -2.44 -8.24
N THR A 5 9.55 -1.51 -7.29
CA THR A 5 9.02 -1.77 -5.95
C THR A 5 7.74 -0.96 -5.69
N LEU A 6 6.76 -1.58 -5.05
CA LEU A 6 5.57 -0.91 -4.54
C LEU A 6 5.56 -0.97 -3.01
N ALA A 7 5.53 0.19 -2.37
CA ALA A 7 5.35 0.36 -0.94
C ALA A 7 3.86 0.62 -0.65
N LEU A 8 3.29 -0.14 0.27
CA LEU A 8 1.87 -0.12 0.60
C LEU A 8 1.67 0.38 2.02
N ASP A 9 0.89 1.44 2.19
CA ASP A 9 0.29 1.72 3.49
C ASP A 9 -0.83 0.72 3.82
N LEU A 10 -1.27 0.66 5.08
CA LEU A 10 -2.28 -0.26 5.55
C LEU A 10 -3.62 0.43 5.85
N GLU A 11 -3.63 1.32 6.85
CA GLU A 11 -4.85 1.96 7.36
C GLU A 11 -5.38 3.00 6.37
N GLY A 12 -6.70 3.12 6.18
CA GLY A 12 -7.28 4.03 5.19
C GLY A 12 -6.98 3.67 3.72
N THR A 13 -6.00 2.80 3.49
CA THR A 13 -5.49 2.41 2.18
C THR A 13 -5.98 1.02 1.78
N LEU A 14 -5.52 -0.04 2.46
CA LEU A 14 -5.89 -1.45 2.17
C LEU A 14 -7.03 -1.95 3.07
N ILE A 15 -7.15 -1.37 4.26
CA ILE A 15 -8.19 -1.68 5.24
C ILE A 15 -8.73 -0.39 5.85
N SER A 16 -9.83 -0.49 6.60
CA SER A 16 -10.41 0.64 7.33
C SER A 16 -9.41 1.28 8.30
N ASN A 17 -8.90 0.49 9.26
CA ASN A 17 -7.91 0.84 10.27
C ASN A 17 -7.49 -0.42 11.06
N ALA A 18 -6.49 -0.29 11.93
CA ALA A 18 -5.95 -1.38 12.75
C ALA A 18 -6.90 -1.87 13.87
N VAL A 19 -8.02 -1.18 14.11
CA VAL A 19 -9.03 -1.58 15.09
C VAL A 19 -10.11 -2.44 14.43
N SER A 20 -10.82 -1.91 13.44
CA SER A 20 -11.95 -2.60 12.79
C SER A 20 -11.52 -3.56 11.68
N GLN A 21 -10.35 -3.35 11.06
CA GLN A 21 -9.72 -4.28 10.11
C GLN A 21 -10.60 -4.72 8.94
N ILE A 22 -11.55 -3.87 8.54
CA ILE A 22 -12.46 -4.17 7.44
C ILE A 22 -11.62 -4.13 6.16
N PRO A 23 -11.54 -5.22 5.38
CA PRO A 23 -10.81 -5.22 4.12
C PRO A 23 -11.46 -4.26 3.15
N ARG A 24 -10.66 -3.47 2.45
CA ARG A 24 -11.17 -2.61 1.39
C ARG A 24 -11.71 -3.47 0.24
N PRO A 25 -12.87 -3.15 -0.36
CA PRO A 25 -13.41 -3.92 -1.47
C PRO A 25 -12.39 -4.12 -2.61
N GLY A 26 -12.22 -5.37 -3.05
CA GLY A 26 -11.26 -5.76 -4.09
C GLY A 26 -9.81 -5.94 -3.63
N LEU A 27 -9.55 -6.05 -2.31
CA LEU A 27 -8.20 -6.19 -1.76
C LEU A 27 -7.42 -7.38 -2.35
N TYR A 28 -8.06 -8.54 -2.46
CA TYR A 28 -7.40 -9.74 -2.97
C TYR A 28 -6.94 -9.53 -4.41
N GLU A 29 -7.85 -9.08 -5.28
CA GLU A 29 -7.58 -8.84 -6.70
C GLU A 29 -6.54 -7.76 -6.90
N PHE A 30 -6.61 -6.68 -6.11
CA PHE A 30 -5.60 -5.62 -6.11
C PHE A 30 -4.21 -6.17 -5.81
N LEU A 31 -4.08 -6.99 -4.77
CA LEU A 31 -2.80 -7.55 -4.34
C LEU A 31 -2.19 -8.47 -5.40
N GLU A 32 -2.99 -9.37 -5.99
CA GLU A 32 -2.53 -10.24 -7.08
C GLU A 32 -2.08 -9.44 -8.31
N GLU A 33 -2.84 -8.39 -8.67
CA GLU A 33 -2.53 -7.55 -9.82
C GLU A 33 -1.20 -6.80 -9.63
N VAL A 34 -1.00 -6.13 -8.49
CA VAL A 34 0.27 -5.43 -8.23
C VAL A 34 1.43 -6.40 -8.06
N ARG A 35 1.19 -7.62 -7.57
CA ARG A 35 2.25 -8.65 -7.50
C ARG A 35 2.77 -9.06 -8.88
N GLY A 36 1.92 -9.02 -9.91
CA GLY A 36 2.30 -9.26 -11.29
C GLY A 36 3.05 -8.10 -11.96
N GLN A 37 2.95 -6.88 -11.40
CA GLN A 37 3.52 -5.67 -12.00
C GLN A 37 4.86 -5.22 -11.37
N PHE A 38 5.14 -5.65 -10.14
CA PHE A 38 6.33 -5.24 -9.38
C PHE A 38 7.17 -6.44 -8.94
N ASP A 39 8.49 -6.30 -9.01
CA ASP A 39 9.44 -7.32 -8.55
C ASP A 39 9.34 -7.51 -7.03
N ARG A 40 9.08 -6.40 -6.31
CA ARG A 40 9.01 -6.35 -4.85
C ARG A 40 7.79 -5.56 -4.37
N LEU A 41 7.11 -6.11 -3.37
CA LEU A 41 6.08 -5.43 -2.59
C LEU A 41 6.54 -5.34 -1.15
N VAL A 42 6.27 -4.22 -0.49
CA VAL A 42 6.62 -4.02 0.93
C VAL A 42 5.50 -3.29 1.66
N MET A 43 5.34 -3.58 2.96
CA MET A 43 4.52 -2.78 3.85
C MET A 43 5.31 -1.57 4.31
N PHE A 44 4.69 -0.40 4.24
CA PHE A 44 5.27 0.87 4.64
C PHE A 44 4.22 1.71 5.35
N THR A 45 4.01 1.38 6.63
CA THR A 45 2.89 1.89 7.44
C THR A 45 3.37 2.44 8.79
N THR A 46 2.51 3.17 9.48
CA THR A 46 2.70 3.62 10.87
C THR A 46 2.28 2.57 11.90
N VAL A 47 1.56 1.53 11.48
CA VAL A 47 1.10 0.46 12.38
C VAL A 47 2.30 -0.30 12.94
N PRO A 48 2.39 -0.50 14.27
CA PRO A 48 3.47 -1.27 14.89
C PRO A 48 3.57 -2.68 14.31
N GLU A 49 4.79 -3.18 14.08
CA GLU A 49 5.01 -4.42 13.34
C GLU A 49 4.25 -5.61 13.93
N ALA A 50 4.25 -5.80 15.25
CA ALA A 50 3.51 -6.89 15.88
C ALA A 50 2.01 -6.87 15.49
N ARG A 51 1.40 -5.68 15.49
CA ARG A 51 0.00 -5.50 15.11
C ARG A 51 -0.21 -5.69 13.61
N LEU A 52 0.70 -5.19 12.79
CA LEU A 52 0.68 -5.41 11.34
C LEU A 52 0.69 -6.92 11.02
N ARG A 53 1.56 -7.71 11.65
CA ARG A 53 1.64 -9.17 11.44
C ARG A 53 0.34 -9.89 11.80
N GLU A 54 -0.28 -9.52 12.92
CA GLU A 54 -1.60 -10.05 13.32
C GLU A 54 -2.66 -9.78 12.24
N ILE A 55 -2.76 -8.53 11.78
CA ILE A 55 -3.75 -8.10 10.79
C ILE A 55 -3.54 -8.83 9.46
N MET A 56 -2.30 -8.87 8.96
CA MET A 56 -1.98 -9.54 7.70
C MET A 56 -2.31 -11.04 7.76
N GLY A 57 -2.02 -11.68 8.90
CA GLY A 57 -2.38 -13.08 9.13
C GLY A 57 -3.88 -13.30 9.12
N LEU A 58 -4.66 -12.41 9.76
CA LEU A 58 -6.13 -12.50 9.78
C LEU A 58 -6.73 -12.33 8.39
N LEU A 59 -6.30 -11.32 7.63
CA LEU A 59 -6.77 -11.07 6.26
C LEU A 59 -6.54 -12.28 5.35
N VAL A 60 -5.41 -12.97 5.51
CA VAL A 60 -5.13 -14.22 4.80
C VAL A 60 -6.02 -15.35 5.27
N GLN A 61 -6.17 -15.53 6.59
CA GLN A 61 -7.00 -16.60 7.17
C GLN A 61 -8.47 -16.48 6.75
N GLU A 62 -8.98 -15.26 6.63
CA GLU A 62 -10.35 -14.96 6.21
C GLU A 62 -10.53 -14.98 4.69
N GLY A 63 -9.45 -15.17 3.91
CA GLY A 63 -9.48 -15.20 2.45
C GLY A 63 -9.62 -13.83 1.79
N SER A 64 -9.46 -12.74 2.55
CA SER A 64 -9.52 -11.36 2.03
C SER A 64 -8.21 -10.93 1.34
N ALA A 65 -7.11 -11.62 1.63
CA ALA A 65 -5.80 -11.40 1.02
C ALA A 65 -5.14 -12.74 0.62
N PRO A 66 -4.27 -12.75 -0.39
CA PRO A 66 -3.59 -13.97 -0.84
C PRO A 66 -2.54 -14.45 0.17
N PRO A 67 -2.22 -15.76 0.23
CA PRO A 67 -1.34 -16.33 1.26
C PRO A 67 0.05 -15.69 1.37
N TRP A 68 0.60 -15.20 0.25
CA TRP A 68 1.90 -14.54 0.23
C TRP A 68 1.88 -13.16 0.90
N PHE A 69 0.71 -12.54 1.07
CA PHE A 69 0.58 -11.21 1.66
C PHE A 69 1.20 -11.17 3.05
N ALA A 70 0.93 -12.16 3.91
CA ALA A 70 1.48 -12.24 5.27
C ALA A 70 3.01 -12.28 5.34
N GLN A 71 3.69 -12.55 4.22
CA GLN A 71 5.14 -12.66 4.13
C GLN A 71 5.82 -11.37 3.67
N LEU A 72 5.07 -10.31 3.32
CA LEU A 72 5.67 -9.05 2.89
C LEU A 72 6.61 -8.46 3.96
N ASP A 73 7.72 -7.89 3.51
CA ASP A 73 8.63 -7.15 4.38
C ASP A 73 7.90 -5.93 4.96
N ASN A 74 8.11 -5.67 6.24
CA ASN A 74 7.73 -4.40 6.87
C ASN A 74 8.96 -3.50 6.91
N ILE A 75 8.90 -2.36 6.24
CA ILE A 75 10.02 -1.43 6.22
C ILE A 75 9.95 -0.57 7.48
N ALA A 76 10.96 -0.71 8.34
CA ALA A 76 11.15 0.19 9.46
C ALA A 76 11.61 1.56 8.96
N TRP A 77 10.97 2.61 9.46
CA TRP A 77 11.31 3.99 9.16
C TRP A 77 11.12 4.88 10.38
N SER A 78 11.62 6.11 10.27
CA SER A 78 11.54 7.11 11.32
C SER A 78 11.42 8.50 10.71
N GLY A 79 10.91 9.45 11.48
CA GLY A 79 10.71 10.82 11.04
C GLY A 79 9.22 11.16 10.91
N ALA A 80 8.94 12.31 10.31
CA ALA A 80 7.57 12.80 10.15
C ALA A 80 6.86 12.23 8.90
N THR A 81 7.63 11.77 7.91
CA THR A 81 7.14 11.33 6.61
C THR A 81 7.85 10.05 6.17
N LYS A 82 7.17 9.31 5.30
CA LYS A 82 7.61 8.06 4.67
C LYS A 82 8.60 8.36 3.55
N ASP A 83 9.88 8.45 3.89
CA ASP A 83 10.97 8.61 2.93
C ASP A 83 11.25 7.29 2.18
N LEU A 84 11.06 7.27 0.86
CA LEU A 84 11.28 6.09 0.03
C LEU A 84 12.75 5.64 0.00
N ALA A 85 13.69 6.46 0.47
CA ALA A 85 15.07 6.07 0.69
C ALA A 85 15.23 4.92 1.71
N PHE A 86 14.27 4.74 2.63
CA PHE A 86 14.22 3.57 3.52
C PHE A 86 13.90 2.27 2.78
N VAL A 87 13.24 2.36 1.62
CA VAL A 87 12.84 1.20 0.80
C VAL A 87 13.89 0.87 -0.26
N SER A 88 14.36 1.89 -0.98
CA SER A 88 15.47 1.80 -1.95
C SER A 88 16.28 3.09 -1.94
N PRO A 89 17.63 3.03 -1.97
CA PRO A 89 18.48 4.22 -2.05
C PRO A 89 18.34 4.98 -3.39
N ARG A 90 17.67 4.40 -4.40
CA ARG A 90 17.52 5.00 -5.73
C ARG A 90 16.13 5.59 -5.90
N ILE A 91 16.08 6.91 -5.93
CA ILE A 91 14.84 7.66 -6.17
C ILE A 91 14.25 7.29 -7.53
N GLY A 92 12.96 6.95 -7.52
CA GLY A 92 12.19 6.50 -8.68
C GLY A 92 12.14 4.99 -8.92
N GLU A 93 12.79 4.17 -8.10
CA GLU A 93 12.58 2.71 -8.11
C GLU A 93 11.31 2.29 -7.35
N VAL A 94 10.76 3.17 -6.51
CA VAL A 94 9.67 2.85 -5.58
C VAL A 94 8.47 3.75 -5.87
N LEU A 95 7.27 3.17 -5.88
CA LEU A 95 6.02 3.90 -5.76
C LEU A 95 5.39 3.67 -4.38
N LEU A 96 4.72 4.69 -3.83
CA LEU A 96 3.99 4.60 -2.56
C LEU A 96 2.49 4.70 -2.81
N VAL A 97 1.70 3.74 -2.33
CA VAL A 97 0.24 3.85 -2.25
C VAL A 97 -0.15 4.19 -0.83
N ASP A 98 -0.78 5.35 -0.64
CA ASP A 98 -1.12 5.89 0.68
C ASP A 98 -2.26 6.90 0.55
N ASP A 99 -3.21 6.90 1.48
CA ASP A 99 -4.35 7.83 1.47
C ASP A 99 -4.03 9.19 2.08
N HIS A 100 -2.93 9.30 2.82
CA HIS A 100 -2.62 10.48 3.60
C HIS A 100 -1.37 11.21 3.09
N GLY A 101 -1.61 12.23 2.26
CA GLY A 101 -0.55 13.04 1.65
C GLY A 101 0.43 13.69 2.63
N ALA A 102 0.05 13.89 3.90
CA ALA A 102 0.97 14.43 4.92
C ALA A 102 2.09 13.46 5.30
N TYR A 103 1.95 12.16 5.04
CA TYR A 103 3.03 11.19 5.21
C TYR A 103 3.96 11.11 3.99
N VAL A 104 3.64 11.76 2.87
CA VAL A 104 4.52 11.76 1.69
C VAL A 104 5.74 12.63 1.98
N HIS A 105 6.93 12.08 1.73
CA HIS A 105 8.16 12.83 1.90
C HIS A 105 8.30 13.96 0.88
N ALA A 106 8.77 15.13 1.34
CA ALA A 106 8.92 16.31 0.50
C ALA A 106 9.85 16.03 -0.70
N GLY A 107 9.39 16.34 -1.90
CA GLY A 107 10.11 16.07 -3.15
C GLY A 107 9.93 14.66 -3.71
N GLN A 108 9.18 13.78 -3.04
CA GLN A 108 8.86 12.42 -3.50
C GLN A 108 7.39 12.27 -3.95
N GLU A 109 6.64 13.37 -4.02
CA GLU A 109 5.25 13.41 -4.51
C GLU A 109 5.07 12.79 -5.91
N PRO A 110 6.03 12.91 -6.86
CA PRO A 110 5.93 12.23 -8.15
C PRO A 110 5.85 10.71 -8.07
N TYR A 111 6.26 10.11 -6.95
CA TYR A 111 6.26 8.66 -6.71
C TYR A 111 5.08 8.20 -5.85
N TRP A 112 4.23 9.12 -5.43
CA TRP A 112 3.02 8.82 -4.70
C TRP A 112 1.86 8.47 -5.65
N ILE A 113 1.15 7.41 -5.29
CA ILE A 113 -0.15 6.99 -5.80
C ILE A 113 -1.18 7.40 -4.75
N PRO A 114 -1.81 8.58 -4.90
CA PRO A 114 -2.86 8.99 -3.99
C PRO A 114 -4.07 8.08 -4.15
N ILE A 115 -4.61 7.65 -3.02
CA ILE A 115 -5.85 6.87 -2.96
C ILE A 115 -6.80 7.57 -1.97
N PRO A 116 -8.12 7.62 -2.23
CA PRO A 116 -9.05 8.18 -1.25
C PRO A 116 -9.05 7.37 0.06
N LEU A 117 -9.16 8.05 1.20
CA LEU A 117 -9.34 7.43 2.51
C LEU A 117 -10.53 6.46 2.48
N PHE A 118 -10.29 5.20 2.85
CA PHE A 118 -11.33 4.21 3.11
C PHE A 118 -11.91 4.41 4.52
N GLY A 119 -12.86 5.34 4.62
CA GLY A 119 -13.48 5.75 5.88
C GLY A 119 -14.88 5.18 6.09
N ALA A 120 -15.38 5.32 7.32
CA ALA A 120 -16.78 5.03 7.63
C ALA A 120 -17.71 5.84 6.70
N PRO A 121 -18.79 5.25 6.18
CA PRO A 121 -19.41 3.99 6.62
C PRO A 121 -18.87 2.72 5.96
N TYR A 122 -17.69 2.75 5.30
CA TYR A 122 -17.07 1.60 4.65
C TYR A 122 -17.97 0.99 3.55
N GLU A 123 -18.35 1.85 2.60
CA GLU A 123 -19.24 1.51 1.50
C GLU A 123 -18.72 0.30 0.72
N ALA A 124 -19.60 -0.70 0.50
CA ALA A 124 -19.26 -1.88 -0.29
C ALA A 124 -18.93 -1.55 -1.77
N GLY A 125 -19.37 -0.38 -2.24
CA GLY A 125 -19.07 0.15 -3.57
C GLY A 125 -17.82 1.03 -3.63
N ASP A 126 -16.98 1.07 -2.59
CA ASP A 126 -15.69 1.77 -2.66
C ASP A 126 -14.84 1.21 -3.82
N THR A 127 -14.27 2.11 -4.62
CA THR A 127 -13.47 1.78 -5.81
C THR A 127 -12.02 2.24 -5.69
N GLY A 128 -11.55 2.63 -4.50
CA GLY A 128 -10.25 3.26 -4.34
C GLY A 128 -9.10 2.38 -4.80
N LEU A 129 -9.15 1.07 -4.55
CA LEU A 129 -8.12 0.14 -5.06
C LEU A 129 -8.11 0.06 -6.59
N ALA A 130 -9.28 0.07 -7.22
CA ALA A 130 -9.38 0.11 -8.68
C ALA A 130 -8.83 1.42 -9.27
N VAL A 131 -9.10 2.56 -8.60
CA VAL A 131 -8.50 3.86 -8.95
C VAL A 131 -6.98 3.81 -8.81
N ALA A 132 -6.45 3.26 -7.71
CA ALA A 132 -5.03 3.11 -7.50
C ALA A 132 -4.36 2.25 -8.58
N LEU A 133 -4.98 1.14 -9.00
CA LEU A 133 -4.48 0.34 -10.14
C LEU A 133 -4.39 1.15 -11.42
N GLY A 134 -5.40 1.97 -11.72
CA GLY A 134 -5.38 2.85 -12.89
C GLY A 134 -4.23 3.86 -12.85
N LEU A 135 -3.97 4.46 -11.68
CA LEU A 135 -2.86 5.38 -11.47
C LEU A 135 -1.50 4.70 -11.56
N ILE A 136 -1.37 3.50 -10.99
CA ILE A 136 -0.17 2.65 -11.08
C ILE A 136 0.12 2.36 -12.56
N ALA A 137 -0.87 1.86 -13.29
CA ALA A 137 -0.72 1.55 -14.71
C ALA A 137 -0.30 2.79 -15.52
N GLY A 138 -0.92 3.95 -15.26
CA GLY A 138 -0.55 5.21 -15.89
C GLY A 138 0.89 5.63 -15.60
N LYS A 139 1.37 5.49 -14.37
CA LYS A 139 2.78 5.77 -14.04
C LYS A 139 3.73 4.79 -14.69
N LEU A 140 3.43 3.49 -14.68
CA LEU A 140 4.28 2.46 -15.27
C LEU A 140 4.38 2.58 -16.78
N ALA A 141 3.33 3.07 -17.46
CA ALA A 141 3.31 3.32 -18.90
C ALA A 141 4.09 4.58 -19.33
N ALA A 142 4.44 5.47 -18.39
CA ALA A 142 5.23 6.67 -18.68
C ALA A 142 6.75 6.40 -18.75
N TYR A 143 7.17 5.13 -18.64
CA TYR A 143 8.56 4.67 -18.69
C TYR A 143 8.77 3.65 -19.82
#